data_AF-A0A2G1YIC5-F1
#
_entry.id   AF-A0A2G1YIC5-F1
#
_cell.length_a   1.000
_cell.length_b   1.000
_cell.length_c   1.000
_cell.angle_alpha   90.00
_cell.angle_beta   90.00
_cell.angle_gamma   90.00
#
_symmetry.space_group_name_H-M   'P 1'
#
loop_
_entity.id
_entity.type
_entity.pdbx_description
1 polymer ?
#
loop_
_entity_poly.entity_id
_entity_poly.type
_entity_poly.pdbx_seq_one_letter_code
_entity_poly.pdbx_strand_id
1 'polypeptide(L)'
;MDLLAELRLAGMMNPLGVFQDGSSEFCFAPEMNMALSRADISALAQAKAANYSGQYIALRRYGVAIGRLSKLYLAGGFANYVNVSSALEIGFIANVPEDKIVKVGNAALEGATLMLTSGDMRRKAEAMAPKIEHIELETTPDFFDIFVEGCMFKPMAL
;
A
#
# COMPACT_ATOMS: atom_id res chain seq x y z
N MET A 1 2.28 -10.07 -3.36
CA MET A 1 3.04 -9.15 -2.50
C MET A 1 4.26 -9.84 -1.96
N ASP A 2 4.06 -10.86 -1.14
CA ASP A 2 5.14 -11.62 -0.48
C ASP A 2 6.13 -12.19 -1.52
N LEU A 3 5.64 -12.84 -2.57
CA LEU A 3 6.49 -13.30 -3.68
C LEU A 3 7.34 -12.19 -4.31
N LEU A 4 6.79 -10.98 -4.50
CA LEU A 4 7.54 -9.85 -5.05
C LEU A 4 8.62 -9.36 -4.09
N ALA A 5 8.30 -9.32 -2.79
CA ALA A 5 9.26 -8.96 -1.74
C ALA A 5 10.39 -9.99 -1.67
N GLU A 6 10.08 -11.28 -1.65
CA GLU A 6 11.07 -12.35 -1.61
C GLU A 6 11.97 -12.36 -2.85
N LEU A 7 11.40 -12.22 -4.06
CA LEU A 7 12.18 -12.12 -5.30
C LEU A 7 13.15 -10.93 -5.27
N ARG A 8 12.74 -9.82 -4.65
CA ARG A 8 13.54 -8.61 -4.48
C ARG A 8 14.65 -8.80 -3.44
N LEU A 9 14.34 -9.40 -2.30
CA LEU A 9 15.27 -9.66 -1.19
C LEU A 9 16.30 -10.72 -1.55
N ALA A 10 15.89 -11.77 -2.27
CA ALA A 10 16.78 -12.81 -2.80
C ALA A 10 17.66 -12.32 -3.97
N GLY A 11 17.47 -11.07 -4.41
CA GLY A 11 18.20 -10.48 -5.53
C GLY A 11 17.84 -11.09 -6.89
N MET A 12 16.79 -11.93 -6.99
CA MET A 12 16.34 -12.52 -8.24
C MET A 12 15.61 -11.51 -9.13
N MET A 13 15.13 -10.41 -8.54
CA MET A 13 14.42 -9.33 -9.21
C MET A 13 14.96 -7.97 -8.76
N ASN A 14 15.20 -7.07 -9.70
CA ASN A 14 15.65 -5.71 -9.41
C ASN A 14 14.47 -4.80 -8.98
N PRO A 15 14.73 -3.55 -8.53
CA PRO A 15 13.66 -2.63 -8.12
C PRO A 15 12.66 -2.25 -9.24
N LEU A 16 13.01 -2.45 -10.52
CA LEU A 16 12.12 -2.21 -11.67
C LEU A 16 11.28 -3.46 -12.01
N GLY A 17 11.35 -4.49 -11.17
CA GLY A 17 10.65 -5.75 -11.34
C GLY A 17 11.31 -6.69 -12.35
N VAL A 18 12.48 -6.38 -12.88
CA VAL A 18 13.15 -7.17 -13.93
C VAL A 18 13.90 -8.33 -13.28
N PHE A 19 13.70 -9.54 -13.79
CA PHE A 19 14.43 -10.73 -13.33
C PHE A 19 15.91 -10.67 -13.74
N GLN A 20 16.80 -11.07 -12.85
CA GLN A 20 18.26 -10.99 -13.09
C GLN A 20 18.75 -11.94 -14.18
N ASP A 21 18.07 -13.08 -14.35
CA ASP A 21 18.41 -14.09 -15.36
C ASP A 21 17.92 -13.72 -16.77
N GLY A 22 17.24 -12.58 -16.92
CA GLY A 22 16.66 -12.13 -18.19
C GLY A 22 15.39 -12.86 -18.62
N SER A 23 14.84 -13.73 -17.76
CA SER A 23 13.57 -14.41 -18.02
C SER A 23 12.40 -13.42 -18.14
N SER A 24 11.32 -13.85 -18.79
CA SER A 24 10.06 -13.10 -18.86
C SER A 24 9.06 -13.49 -17.77
N GLU A 25 9.32 -14.57 -17.05
CA GLU A 25 8.43 -15.14 -16.04
C GLU A 25 9.20 -15.91 -14.96
N PHE A 26 8.64 -15.93 -13.76
CA PHE A 26 9.14 -16.72 -12.64
C PHE A 26 8.12 -17.82 -12.31
N CYS A 27 8.50 -19.08 -12.52
CA CYS A 27 7.65 -20.23 -12.21
C CYS A 27 7.76 -20.58 -10.72
N PHE A 28 6.66 -20.43 -9.98
CA PHE A 28 6.63 -20.67 -8.53
C PHE A 28 5.89 -21.95 -8.12
N ALA A 29 5.15 -22.57 -9.06
CA ALA A 29 4.58 -23.91 -8.89
C ALA A 29 4.52 -24.62 -10.26
N PRO A 30 5.64 -25.22 -10.71
CA PRO A 30 5.74 -25.86 -12.02
C PRO A 30 4.72 -26.98 -12.25
N GLU A 31 4.46 -27.79 -11.22
CA GLU A 31 3.49 -28.88 -11.24
C GLU A 31 2.04 -28.40 -11.45
N MET A 32 1.75 -27.15 -11.13
CA MET A 32 0.47 -26.49 -11.37
C MET A 32 0.49 -25.52 -12.56
N ASN A 33 1.61 -25.45 -13.28
CA ASN A 33 1.84 -24.49 -14.37
C ASN A 33 1.53 -23.03 -13.94
N MET A 34 1.94 -22.65 -12.73
CA MET A 34 1.75 -21.30 -12.21
C MET A 34 3.06 -20.52 -12.26
N ALA A 35 3.01 -19.36 -12.92
CA ALA A 35 4.13 -18.44 -13.05
C ALA A 35 3.68 -17.00 -12.86
N LEU A 36 4.64 -16.15 -12.51
CA LEU A 36 4.47 -14.70 -12.41
C LEU A 36 5.21 -14.05 -13.57
N SER A 37 4.48 -13.43 -14.50
CA SER A 37 5.09 -12.79 -15.67
C SER A 37 5.56 -11.36 -15.38
N ARG A 38 6.40 -10.83 -16.26
CA ARG A 38 6.75 -9.40 -16.27
C ARG A 38 5.53 -8.47 -16.45
N ALA A 39 4.49 -8.93 -17.13
CA ALA A 39 3.24 -8.17 -17.28
C ALA A 39 2.48 -8.10 -15.96
N ASP A 40 2.39 -9.20 -15.22
CA ASP A 40 1.78 -9.24 -13.89
C ASP A 40 2.53 -8.35 -12.91
N ILE A 41 3.87 -8.39 -12.93
CA ILE A 41 4.72 -7.53 -12.12
C ILE A 41 4.47 -6.05 -12.44
N SER A 42 4.32 -5.70 -13.72
CA SER A 42 4.02 -4.33 -14.15
C SER A 42 2.65 -3.86 -13.64
N ALA A 43 1.61 -4.70 -13.73
CA ALA A 43 0.28 -4.37 -13.20
C ALA A 43 0.31 -4.20 -11.67
N LEU A 44 1.04 -5.07 -10.95
CA LEU A 44 1.23 -4.96 -9.51
C LEU A 44 2.02 -3.72 -9.11
N ALA A 45 3.02 -3.33 -9.91
CA ALA A 45 3.78 -2.10 -9.73
C ALA A 45 2.86 -0.86 -9.80
N GLN A 46 1.96 -0.82 -10.78
CA GLN A 46 1.00 0.28 -10.92
C GLN A 46 -0.02 0.31 -9.77
N ALA A 47 -0.52 -0.86 -9.36
CA ALA A 47 -1.46 -0.97 -8.24
C ALA A 47 -0.83 -0.52 -6.90
N LYS A 48 0.43 -0.88 -6.65
CA LYS A 48 1.14 -0.39 -5.46
C LYS A 48 1.48 1.09 -5.58
N ALA A 49 1.83 1.58 -6.77
CA ALA A 49 2.15 2.99 -7.02
C ALA A 49 0.97 3.89 -6.68
N ALA A 50 -0.27 3.47 -6.99
CA ALA A 50 -1.46 4.21 -6.57
C ALA A 50 -1.55 4.40 -5.04
N ASN A 51 -1.27 3.33 -4.27
CA ASN A 51 -1.24 3.41 -2.80
C ASN A 51 -0.06 4.25 -2.30
N TYR A 52 1.11 4.08 -2.91
CA TYR A 52 2.32 4.86 -2.61
C TYR A 52 2.06 6.36 -2.79
N SER A 53 1.59 6.77 -3.97
CA SER A 53 1.36 8.17 -4.32
C SER A 53 0.32 8.81 -3.41
N GLY A 54 -0.78 8.11 -3.09
CA GLY A 54 -1.80 8.62 -2.19
C GLY A 54 -1.25 8.90 -0.78
N GLN A 55 -0.51 7.96 -0.21
CA GLN A 55 0.11 8.12 1.11
C GLN A 55 1.18 9.21 1.10
N TYR A 56 2.06 9.22 0.09
CA TYR A 56 3.14 10.19 -0.05
C TYR A 56 2.61 11.62 -0.16
N ILE A 57 1.65 11.84 -1.08
CA ILE A 57 1.06 13.16 -1.33
C ILE A 57 0.30 13.65 -0.09
N ALA A 58 -0.45 12.78 0.59
CA ALA A 58 -1.14 13.14 1.82
C ALA A 58 -0.14 13.58 2.90
N LEU A 59 0.89 12.77 3.18
CA LEU A 59 1.91 13.12 4.19
C LEU A 59 2.61 14.43 3.88
N ARG A 60 2.98 14.64 2.61
CA ARG A 60 3.60 15.87 2.14
C ARG A 60 2.68 17.07 2.30
N ARG A 61 1.40 16.96 1.90
CA ARG A 61 0.39 18.03 1.99
C ARG A 61 0.20 18.51 3.42
N TYR A 62 0.20 17.59 4.39
CA TYR A 62 0.08 17.89 5.81
C TYR A 62 1.41 18.21 6.51
N GLY A 63 2.55 18.15 5.81
CA GLY A 63 3.88 18.40 6.38
C GLY A 63 4.28 17.41 7.48
N VAL A 64 3.75 16.18 7.44
CA VAL A 64 4.01 15.15 8.45
C VAL A 64 5.07 14.19 7.93
N ALA A 65 6.24 14.20 8.56
CA ALA A 65 7.27 13.20 8.31
C ALA A 65 6.79 11.81 8.75
N ILE A 66 7.15 10.77 7.99
CA ILE A 66 6.77 9.36 8.27
C ILE A 66 7.11 8.97 9.72
N GLY A 67 8.29 9.34 10.21
CA GLY A 67 8.73 9.04 11.57
C GLY A 67 7.83 9.62 12.68
N ARG A 68 7.06 10.67 12.38
CA ARG A 68 6.13 11.32 13.31
C ARG A 68 4.74 10.68 13.36
N LEU A 69 4.44 9.73 12.48
CA LEU A 69 3.20 8.96 12.56
C LEU A 69 3.19 8.13 13.84
N SER A 70 2.09 8.23 14.59
CA SER A 70 1.89 7.44 15.82
C SER A 70 1.44 6.02 15.50
N LYS A 71 0.50 5.88 14.55
CA LYS A 71 -0.07 4.61 14.10
C LYS A 71 -0.45 4.68 12.63
N LEU A 72 -0.35 3.54 11.94
CA LEU A 72 -0.87 3.31 10.60
C LEU A 72 -1.92 2.20 10.68
N TYR A 73 -3.19 2.55 10.49
CA TYR A 73 -4.29 1.59 10.51
C TYR A 73 -4.52 1.03 9.13
N LEU A 74 -4.46 -0.30 8.99
CA LEU A 74 -4.73 -1.01 7.74
C LEU A 74 -6.11 -1.66 7.82
N ALA A 75 -7.03 -1.16 6.99
CA ALA A 75 -8.39 -1.65 6.89
C ALA A 75 -8.65 -2.32 5.52
N GLY A 76 -9.65 -3.18 5.46
CA GLY A 76 -10.09 -3.89 4.26
C GLY A 76 -9.78 -5.39 4.28
N GLY A 77 -10.49 -6.15 3.44
CA GLY A 77 -10.35 -7.61 3.38
C GLY A 77 -8.93 -8.06 3.02
N PHE A 78 -8.26 -7.31 2.14
CA PHE A 78 -6.86 -7.57 1.78
C PHE A 78 -5.90 -7.27 2.94
N ALA A 79 -6.08 -6.14 3.64
CA ALA A 79 -5.20 -5.69 4.72
C ALA A 79 -5.04 -6.71 5.86
N ASN A 80 -6.06 -7.55 6.11
CA ASN A 80 -5.98 -8.62 7.11
C ASN A 80 -4.86 -9.62 6.80
N TYR A 81 -4.69 -9.99 5.53
CA TYR A 81 -3.76 -11.04 5.11
C TYR A 81 -2.41 -10.49 4.62
N VAL A 82 -2.28 -9.18 4.44
CA VAL A 82 -1.02 -8.56 4.03
C VAL A 82 0.09 -8.86 5.04
N ASN A 83 1.21 -9.43 4.58
CA ASN A 83 2.45 -9.44 5.35
C ASN A 83 2.99 -8.01 5.44
N VAL A 84 3.13 -7.49 6.66
CA VAL A 84 3.51 -6.10 6.90
C VAL A 84 4.95 -5.84 6.45
N SER A 85 5.87 -6.74 6.78
CA SER A 85 7.27 -6.66 6.36
C SER A 85 7.38 -6.63 4.82
N SER A 86 6.69 -7.54 4.13
CA SER A 86 6.70 -7.56 2.66
C SER A 86 6.09 -6.29 2.05
N ALA A 87 5.04 -5.73 2.67
CA ALA A 87 4.41 -4.49 2.20
C ALA A 87 5.31 -3.26 2.39
N LEU A 88 6.08 -3.19 3.48
CA LEU A 88 7.08 -2.17 3.72
C LEU A 88 8.22 -2.29 2.70
N GLU A 89 8.75 -3.50 2.52
CA GLU A 89 9.90 -3.79 1.66
C GLU A 89 9.67 -3.35 0.21
N ILE A 90 8.47 -3.60 -0.32
CA ILE A 90 8.15 -3.23 -1.69
C ILE A 90 7.57 -1.81 -1.83
N GLY A 91 7.46 -1.06 -0.74
CA GLY A 91 6.91 0.30 -0.72
C GLY A 91 5.43 0.36 -1.09
N PHE A 92 4.62 -0.55 -0.56
CA PHE A 92 3.17 -0.50 -0.70
C PHE A 92 2.52 0.40 0.36
N ILE A 93 3.08 0.39 1.56
CA ILE A 93 2.66 1.24 2.68
C ILE A 93 3.80 2.17 3.10
N ALA A 94 3.44 3.27 3.76
CA ALA A 94 4.41 4.20 4.33
C ALA A 94 5.40 3.45 5.25
N ASN A 95 6.68 3.79 5.14
CA ASN A 95 7.78 3.09 5.81
C ASN A 95 7.88 3.43 7.32
N VAL A 96 6.81 3.13 8.05
CA VAL A 96 6.74 3.29 9.51
C VAL A 96 7.24 2.02 10.21
N PRO A 97 7.75 2.13 11.45
CA PRO A 97 8.03 0.98 12.30
C PRO A 97 6.84 0.01 12.38
N GLU A 98 7.11 -1.29 12.30
CA GLU A 98 6.08 -2.33 12.23
C GLU A 98 5.16 -2.35 13.47
N ASP A 99 5.67 -2.00 14.64
CA ASP A 99 4.91 -1.87 15.90
C ASP A 99 3.89 -0.73 15.90
N LYS A 100 3.99 0.19 14.91
CA LYS A 100 3.00 1.24 14.67
C LYS A 100 1.88 0.81 13.72
N ILE A 101 1.98 -0.35 13.09
CA ILE A 101 1.01 -0.82 12.12
C ILE A 101 -0.05 -1.67 12.81
N VAL A 102 -1.33 -1.33 12.58
CA VAL A 102 -2.46 -2.01 13.22
C VAL A 102 -3.46 -2.44 12.15
N LYS A 103 -3.66 -3.74 12.01
CA LYS A 103 -4.70 -4.29 11.15
C LYS A 103 -6.03 -4.22 11.88
N VAL A 104 -7.03 -3.57 11.28
CA VAL A 104 -8.35 -3.34 11.89
C VAL A 104 -9.48 -4.08 11.19
N GLY A 105 -9.18 -4.87 10.16
CA GLY A 105 -10.19 -5.61 9.41
C GLY A 105 -11.15 -4.74 8.62
N ASN A 106 -12.40 -5.15 8.53
CA ASN A 106 -13.41 -4.44 7.76
C ASN A 106 -13.98 -3.26 8.56
N ALA A 107 -13.23 -2.16 8.59
CA ALA A 107 -13.62 -0.95 9.31
C ALA A 107 -14.95 -0.35 8.82
N ALA A 108 -15.32 -0.56 7.54
CA ALA A 108 -16.60 -0.10 7.02
C ALA A 108 -17.78 -0.86 7.64
N LEU A 109 -17.68 -2.19 7.72
CA LEU A 109 -18.71 -3.02 8.37
C LEU A 109 -18.78 -2.76 9.88
N GLU A 110 -17.62 -2.66 10.54
CA GLU A 110 -17.55 -2.33 11.97
C GLU A 110 -18.19 -0.97 12.25
N GLY A 111 -17.84 0.06 11.46
CA GLY A 111 -18.42 1.39 11.55
C GLY A 111 -19.94 1.38 11.33
N ALA A 112 -20.43 0.63 10.34
CA ALA A 112 -21.87 0.48 10.10
C ALA A 112 -22.59 -0.14 11.30
N THR A 113 -22.02 -1.18 11.91
CA THR A 113 -22.57 -1.83 13.12
C THR A 113 -22.60 -0.86 14.30
N LEU A 114 -21.54 -0.08 14.52
CA LEU A 114 -21.49 0.93 15.58
C LEU A 114 -22.54 2.03 15.39
N MET A 115 -22.73 2.51 14.16
CA MET A 115 -23.77 3.51 13.85
C MET A 115 -25.19 2.94 13.91
N LEU A 116 -25.36 1.64 13.68
CA LEU A 116 -26.65 0.96 13.79
C LEU A 116 -27.07 0.77 15.25
N THR A 117 -26.11 0.39 16.11
CA THR A 117 -26.36 0.03 17.52
C THR A 117 -26.22 1.21 18.48
N SER A 118 -25.62 2.33 18.07
CA SER A 118 -25.46 3.53 18.91
C SER A 118 -25.76 4.82 18.15
N GLY A 119 -26.82 5.52 18.59
CA GLY A 119 -27.16 6.85 18.07
C GLY A 119 -26.09 7.92 18.34
N ASP A 120 -25.35 7.80 19.45
CA ASP A 120 -24.22 8.68 19.74
C ASP A 120 -23.07 8.48 18.76
N MET A 121 -22.72 7.23 18.45
CA MET A 121 -21.68 6.94 17.47
C MET A 121 -22.07 7.38 16.07
N ARG A 122 -23.34 7.23 15.70
CA ARG A 122 -23.88 7.77 14.45
C ARG A 122 -23.70 9.28 14.36
N ARG A 123 -24.14 10.03 15.38
CA ARG A 123 -23.97 11.49 15.42
C ARG A 123 -22.49 11.91 15.34
N LYS A 124 -21.59 11.19 16.01
CA LYS A 124 -20.14 11.44 15.93
C LYS A 124 -19.61 11.25 14.51
N ALA A 125 -20.00 10.17 13.83
CA ALA A 125 -19.59 9.90 12.46
C ALA A 125 -20.13 10.96 11.47
N GLU A 126 -21.42 11.30 11.58
CA GLU A 126 -22.08 12.34 10.77
C GLU A 126 -21.43 13.72 10.98
N ALA A 127 -21.01 14.05 12.20
CA ALA A 127 -20.31 15.31 12.49
C ALA A 127 -18.83 15.31 12.04
N MET A 128 -18.23 14.13 11.82
CA MET A 128 -16.84 13.99 11.36
C MET A 128 -16.74 14.04 9.84
N ALA A 129 -17.67 13.37 9.12
CA ALA A 129 -17.68 13.28 7.67
C ALA A 129 -17.48 14.62 6.93
N PRO A 130 -18.17 15.72 7.26
CA PRO A 130 -18.01 16.99 6.53
C PRO A 130 -16.65 17.69 6.80
N LYS A 131 -15.84 17.20 7.74
CA LYS A 131 -14.51 17.75 8.04
C LYS A 131 -13.40 17.07 7.23
N ILE A 132 -13.72 16.05 6.44
CA ILE A 132 -12.76 15.33 5.61
C ILE A 132 -12.48 16.15 4.35
N GLU A 133 -11.21 16.47 4.12
CA GLU A 133 -10.75 17.12 2.88
C GLU A 133 -10.32 16.05 1.87
N HIS A 134 -10.86 16.13 0.65
CA HIS A 134 -10.43 15.29 -0.46
C HIS A 134 -9.19 15.89 -1.12
N ILE A 135 -8.14 15.07 -1.27
CA ILE A 135 -6.93 15.45 -2.00
C ILE A 135 -6.99 14.81 -3.39
N GLU A 136 -7.15 15.63 -4.41
CA GLU A 136 -7.04 15.20 -5.81
C GLU A 136 -5.56 14.95 -6.15
N LEU A 137 -5.18 13.68 -6.28
CA LEU A 137 -3.79 13.29 -6.41
C LEU A 137 -3.22 13.72 -7.76
N GLU A 138 -3.99 13.56 -8.82
CA GLU A 138 -3.62 13.82 -10.22
C GLU A 138 -3.37 15.30 -10.54
N THR A 139 -3.87 16.21 -9.71
CA THR A 139 -3.63 17.66 -9.85
C THR A 139 -2.31 18.10 -9.22
N THR A 140 -1.64 17.19 -8.51
CA THR A 140 -0.32 17.43 -7.94
C THR A 140 0.71 17.64 -9.07
N PRO A 141 1.44 18.76 -9.10
CA PRO A 141 2.33 19.10 -10.23
C PRO A 141 3.36 18.03 -10.59
N ASP A 142 3.87 17.30 -9.60
CA ASP A 142 4.86 16.23 -9.73
C ASP A 142 4.24 14.82 -9.55
N PHE A 143 2.93 14.67 -9.76
CA PHE A 143 2.22 13.40 -9.59
C PHE A 143 2.87 12.26 -10.36
N PHE A 144 3.23 12.48 -11.62
CA PHE A 144 3.83 11.44 -12.46
C PHE A 144 5.20 10.99 -11.95
N ASP A 145 6.02 11.91 -11.45
CA ASP A 145 7.32 11.57 -10.88
C ASP A 145 7.14 10.72 -9.62
N ILE A 146 6.20 11.10 -8.75
CA ILE A 146 5.83 10.32 -7.55
C ILE A 146 5.28 8.94 -7.93
N PHE A 147 4.44 8.86 -8.96
CA PHE A 147 3.85 7.60 -9.42
C PHE A 147 4.91 6.67 -10.01
N VAL A 148 5.83 7.20 -10.83
CA VAL A 148 6.95 6.43 -11.40
C VAL A 148 7.87 5.91 -10.29
N GLU A 149 8.19 6.75 -9.30
CA GLU A 149 8.93 6.32 -8.11
C GLU A 149 8.16 5.24 -7.34
N GLY A 150 6.85 5.42 -7.19
CA GLY A 150 5.92 4.47 -6.58
C GLY A 150 5.79 3.14 -7.32
N CYS A 151 6.16 3.06 -8.59
CA CYS A 151 6.22 1.79 -9.34
C CYS A 151 7.44 0.94 -8.96
N MET A 152 8.48 1.52 -8.37
CA MET A 152 9.69 0.78 -8.00
C MET A 152 9.47 -0.08 -6.75
N PHE A 153 9.87 -1.35 -6.76
CA PHE A 153 9.82 -2.25 -5.61
C PHE A 153 10.96 -1.92 -4.63
N LYS A 154 10.74 -0.91 -3.78
CA LYS A 154 11.65 -0.48 -2.72
C LYS A 154 10.85 0.26 -1.63
N PRO A 155 11.36 0.36 -0.39
CA PRO A 155 10.68 1.09 0.67
C PRO A 155 10.44 2.56 0.32
N MET A 156 9.36 3.14 0.84
CA MET A 156 9.05 4.57 0.68
C MET A 156 10.13 5.43 1.33
N ALA A 157 10.65 6.38 0.56
CA ALA A 157 11.56 7.42 1.04
C ALA A 157 10.79 8.74 1.18
N LEU A 158 10.69 9.25 2.41
CA LEU A 158 10.07 10.55 2.73
C LEU A 158 10.71 11.15 3.98
#